data_AF-A0A952VN25-F1
#
_entry.id   AF-A0A952VN25-F1
#
_cell.length_a   1.000
_cell.length_b   1.000
_cell.length_c   1.000
_cell.angle_alpha   90.00
_cell.angle_beta   90.00
_cell.angle_gamma   90.00
#
_symmetry.space_group_name_H-M   'P 1'
#
loop_
_entity.id
_entity.type
_entity.pdbx_description
1 polymer ?
#
loop_
_entity_poly.entity_id
_entity_poly.type
_entity_poly.pdbx_seq_one_letter_code
_entity_poly.pdbx_strand_id
1 'polypeptide(L)'
;MRQSEQLLYLPLIALVATVLPACAKNRISEATLKIGMVEILPGVFVDRAAGVVVFEGVVPIQARDPEDGSLWSPVIVEAVVCAPDSKEHESLVLAEVLPSHVHAAMLMIGLEPGSPGGWSFESEQLVPYPATGADIALRIEYEDGAGVVVAVDPAQWVLRALDDVPLANTVGSWTFAGSWEMNTLAPRSATRYAADAEGAIISFVCFGSETIAWSTTLSPDSTVGSVWIADPYSVPPMGTRVRVVISLKEGTIDD
;
A
#
# COMPACT_ATOMS: atom_id res chain seq x y z
N MET A 1 17.33 -5.16 -71.68
CA MET A 1 17.96 -6.31 -71.00
C MET A 1 18.43 -5.84 -69.63
N ARG A 2 17.83 -6.43 -68.58
CA ARG A 2 18.18 -6.40 -67.15
C ARG A 2 18.17 -5.05 -66.42
N GLN A 3 17.01 -4.79 -65.82
CA GLN A 3 16.86 -4.09 -64.55
C GLN A 3 17.77 -4.73 -63.49
N SER A 4 18.41 -3.91 -62.66
CA SER A 4 18.98 -4.33 -61.38
C SER A 4 18.28 -3.53 -60.30
N GLU A 5 17.57 -4.27 -59.46
CA GLU A 5 16.90 -3.80 -58.25
C GLU A 5 17.96 -3.59 -57.16
N GLN A 6 17.95 -2.44 -56.51
CA GLN A 6 18.49 -2.29 -55.17
C GLN A 6 17.44 -1.64 -54.27
N LEU A 7 16.99 -2.45 -53.32
CA LEU A 7 16.00 -2.17 -52.30
C LEU A 7 16.38 -0.94 -51.46
N LEU A 8 15.49 0.04 -51.40
CA LEU A 8 15.44 1.05 -50.35
C LEU A 8 14.74 0.44 -49.13
N TYR A 9 15.50 0.21 -48.07
CA TYR A 9 15.01 -0.05 -46.71
C TYR A 9 14.34 1.24 -46.17
N LEU A 10 13.01 1.26 -46.10
CA LEU A 10 12.30 2.14 -45.17
C LEU A 10 12.02 1.35 -43.89
N PRO A 11 12.35 1.85 -42.69
CA PRO A 11 11.82 1.24 -41.47
C PRO A 11 10.34 1.58 -41.39
N LEU A 12 9.51 0.54 -41.44
CA LEU A 12 8.12 0.56 -41.07
C LEU A 12 8.06 0.89 -39.57
N ILE A 13 7.93 2.17 -39.22
CA ILE A 13 7.57 2.57 -37.87
C ILE A 13 6.11 2.15 -37.69
N ALA A 14 5.92 0.93 -37.18
CA ALA A 14 4.66 0.47 -36.66
C ALA A 14 4.33 1.36 -35.46
N LEU A 15 3.42 2.31 -35.66
CA LEU A 15 2.72 3.00 -34.59
C LEU A 15 1.87 1.97 -33.86
N VAL A 16 2.46 1.27 -32.89
CA VAL A 16 1.70 0.56 -31.86
C VAL A 16 1.12 1.65 -30.97
N ALA A 17 -0.05 2.15 -31.37
CA ALA A 17 -0.94 2.80 -30.43
C ALA A 17 -1.36 1.72 -29.44
N THR A 18 -0.62 1.57 -28.35
CA THR A 18 -1.08 0.87 -27.17
C THR A 18 -2.36 1.56 -26.73
N VAL A 19 -3.49 0.91 -27.00
CA VAL A 19 -4.75 1.17 -26.33
C VAL A 19 -4.52 0.75 -24.89
N LEU A 20 -3.93 1.66 -24.10
CA LEU A 20 -4.21 1.67 -22.67
C LEU A 20 -5.73 1.81 -22.57
N PRO A 21 -6.43 0.93 -21.84
CA PRO A 21 -7.77 1.25 -21.41
C PRO A 21 -7.61 2.58 -20.68
N ALA A 22 -8.26 3.63 -21.19
CA ALA A 22 -8.39 4.85 -20.43
C ALA A 22 -8.91 4.41 -19.06
N CYS A 23 -8.05 4.53 -18.03
CA CYS A 23 -8.47 4.35 -16.65
C CYS A 23 -9.57 5.38 -16.47
N ALA A 24 -10.81 4.91 -16.61
CA ALA A 24 -11.96 5.78 -16.56
C ALA A 24 -11.88 6.40 -15.17
N LYS A 25 -11.71 7.72 -15.13
CA LYS A 25 -11.80 8.56 -13.94
C LYS A 25 -13.22 8.53 -13.36
N ASN A 26 -13.80 7.35 -13.19
CA ASN A 26 -14.93 7.12 -12.33
C ASN A 26 -14.33 6.99 -10.93
N ARG A 27 -14.13 8.14 -10.28
CA ARG A 27 -14.26 8.19 -8.81
C ARG A 27 -15.55 7.46 -8.44
N ILE A 28 -15.56 6.71 -7.35
CA ILE A 28 -16.84 6.24 -6.80
C ILE A 28 -17.74 7.48 -6.67
N SER A 29 -19.00 7.34 -7.07
CA SER A 29 -19.94 8.46 -7.04
C SER A 29 -19.94 9.09 -5.65
N GLU A 30 -20.07 10.42 -5.60
CA GLU A 30 -20.21 11.23 -4.37
C GLU A 30 -21.23 10.64 -3.36
N ALA A 31 -22.09 9.73 -3.82
CA ALA A 31 -23.13 9.02 -3.07
C ALA A 31 -22.65 8.19 -1.86
N THR A 32 -21.35 7.92 -1.68
CA THR A 32 -20.85 7.14 -0.53
C THR A 32 -20.03 7.95 0.48
N LEU A 33 -19.84 9.26 0.25
CA LEU A 33 -19.21 10.14 1.24
C LEU A 33 -20.22 10.45 2.35
N LYS A 34 -19.90 10.01 3.57
CA LYS A 34 -20.71 10.33 4.75
C LYS A 34 -20.66 11.84 5.04
N ILE A 35 -21.73 12.36 5.63
CA ILE A 35 -21.75 13.72 6.18
C ILE A 35 -20.54 13.88 7.12
N GLY A 36 -19.73 14.92 6.90
CA GLY A 36 -18.51 15.17 7.69
C GLY A 36 -17.21 14.83 6.95
N MET A 37 -17.28 14.05 5.87
CA MET A 37 -16.10 13.68 5.08
C MET A 37 -15.71 14.81 4.09
N VAL A 38 -14.46 15.27 4.16
CA VAL A 38 -13.93 16.35 3.31
C VAL A 38 -12.67 15.88 2.59
N GLU A 39 -12.58 16.07 1.28
CA GLU A 39 -11.33 15.88 0.53
C GLU A 39 -10.35 17.00 0.91
N ILE A 40 -9.23 16.63 1.50
CA ILE A 40 -8.23 17.59 2.03
C ILE A 40 -7.07 17.79 1.05
N LEU A 41 -6.74 16.75 0.30
CA LEU A 41 -5.65 16.60 -0.63
C LEU A 41 -6.11 15.58 -1.68
N PRO A 42 -5.58 15.61 -2.92
CA PRO A 42 -6.04 14.74 -3.99
C PRO A 42 -6.18 13.27 -3.56
N GLY A 43 -7.42 12.76 -3.60
CA GLY A 43 -7.77 11.37 -3.32
C GLY A 43 -7.81 10.99 -1.83
N VAL A 44 -7.54 11.91 -0.90
CA VAL A 44 -7.55 11.66 0.54
C VAL A 44 -8.66 12.46 1.22
N PHE A 45 -9.52 11.75 1.93
CA PHE A 45 -10.70 12.28 2.59
C PHE A 45 -10.57 12.15 4.11
N VAL A 46 -11.06 13.15 4.85
CA VAL A 46 -11.00 13.17 6.31
C VAL A 46 -12.35 13.56 6.90
N ASP A 47 -12.77 12.80 7.91
CA ASP A 47 -13.76 13.23 8.90
C ASP A 47 -13.03 13.47 10.21
N ARG A 48 -12.76 14.74 10.52
CA ARG A 48 -12.00 15.13 11.72
C ARG A 48 -12.77 14.85 13.00
N ALA A 49 -14.10 15.00 12.98
CA ALA A 49 -14.91 14.79 14.17
C ALA A 49 -15.00 13.30 14.53
N ALA A 50 -15.04 12.43 13.52
CA ALA A 50 -15.00 10.99 13.70
C ALA A 50 -13.57 10.43 13.86
N GLY A 51 -12.53 11.22 13.57
CA GLY A 51 -11.14 10.76 13.59
C GLY A 51 -10.85 9.72 12.51
N VAL A 52 -11.36 9.92 11.30
CA VAL A 52 -11.30 8.96 10.19
C VAL A 52 -10.62 9.56 8.96
N VAL A 53 -9.72 8.79 8.35
CA VAL A 53 -9.12 9.04 7.03
C VAL A 53 -9.57 7.95 6.06
N VAL A 54 -9.94 8.34 4.84
CA VAL A 54 -10.35 7.41 3.78
C VAL A 54 -9.68 7.76 2.45
N PHE A 55 -9.24 6.74 1.73
CA PHE A 55 -8.86 6.86 0.32
C PHE A 55 -9.20 5.57 -0.44
N GLU A 56 -9.25 5.66 -1.76
CA GLU A 56 -9.61 4.55 -2.64
C GLU A 56 -8.38 3.82 -3.18
N GLY A 57 -8.57 2.55 -3.52
CA GLY A 57 -7.59 1.76 -4.24
C GLY A 57 -8.21 0.60 -5.00
N VAL A 58 -7.33 -0.22 -5.58
CA VAL A 58 -7.67 -1.46 -6.26
C VAL A 58 -6.75 -2.58 -5.83
N VAL A 59 -7.21 -3.83 -5.84
CA VAL A 59 -6.33 -4.99 -5.64
C VAL A 59 -5.45 -5.18 -6.89
N PRO A 60 -4.10 -5.08 -6.79
CA PRO A 60 -3.22 -5.15 -7.94
C PRO A 60 -2.68 -6.56 -8.22
N ILE A 61 -2.94 -7.51 -7.30
CA ILE A 61 -2.43 -8.88 -7.36
C ILE A 61 -3.53 -9.89 -7.68
N GLN A 62 -3.12 -11.01 -8.27
CA GLN A 62 -3.98 -12.13 -8.59
C GLN A 62 -3.54 -13.36 -7.78
N ALA A 63 -4.23 -13.62 -6.67
CA ALA A 63 -3.86 -14.71 -5.75
C ALA A 63 -4.44 -16.09 -6.15
N ARG A 64 -5.37 -16.12 -7.10
CA ARG A 64 -6.04 -17.33 -7.61
C ARG A 64 -6.20 -17.27 -9.12
N ASP A 65 -6.28 -18.41 -9.78
CA ASP A 65 -6.61 -18.49 -11.20
C ASP A 65 -8.01 -17.88 -11.46
N PRO A 66 -8.16 -16.93 -12.40
CA PRO A 66 -9.46 -16.32 -12.69
C PRO A 66 -10.41 -17.23 -13.47
N GLU A 67 -9.92 -18.30 -14.13
CA GLU A 67 -10.75 -19.21 -14.93
C GLU A 67 -11.38 -20.30 -14.07
N ASP A 68 -10.57 -20.99 -13.25
CA ASP A 68 -11.02 -22.14 -12.46
C ASP A 68 -10.88 -21.96 -10.95
N GLY A 69 -10.27 -20.87 -10.50
CA GLY A 69 -10.10 -20.58 -9.09
C GLY A 69 -9.05 -21.43 -8.39
N SER A 70 -8.22 -22.18 -9.12
CA SER A 70 -7.08 -22.91 -8.57
C SER A 70 -6.01 -21.97 -8.02
N LEU A 71 -5.11 -22.50 -7.19
CA LEU A 71 -4.00 -21.72 -6.65
C LEU A 71 -2.88 -21.62 -7.69
N TRP A 72 -2.38 -20.40 -7.91
CA TRP A 72 -1.09 -20.18 -8.58
C TRP A 72 0.06 -20.35 -7.59
N SER A 73 1.28 -20.05 -8.04
CA SER A 73 2.39 -19.79 -7.12
C SER A 73 1.98 -18.73 -6.10
N PRO A 74 2.28 -18.90 -4.80
CA PRO A 74 1.96 -17.91 -3.78
C PRO A 74 2.51 -16.53 -4.16
N VAL A 75 1.66 -15.51 -4.01
CA VAL A 75 2.08 -14.11 -4.21
C VAL A 75 2.75 -13.64 -2.94
N ILE A 76 4.05 -13.37 -3.00
CA ILE A 76 4.78 -12.74 -1.90
C ILE A 76 4.25 -11.33 -1.72
N VAL A 77 3.94 -10.96 -0.48
CA VAL A 77 3.47 -9.63 -0.12
C VAL A 77 4.33 -9.06 0.99
N GLU A 78 4.57 -7.77 0.92
CA GLU A 78 5.40 -7.02 1.87
C GLU A 78 4.71 -5.72 2.33
N ALA A 79 3.77 -5.22 1.51
CA ALA A 79 2.99 -4.03 1.79
C ALA A 79 1.48 -4.29 1.73
N VAL A 80 0.73 -3.49 2.47
CA VAL A 80 -0.73 -3.46 2.37
C VAL A 80 -1.15 -2.47 1.29
N VAL A 81 -0.59 -1.26 1.30
CA VAL A 81 -0.94 -0.20 0.37
C VAL A 81 0.31 0.41 -0.21
N CYS A 82 0.39 0.47 -1.54
CA CYS A 82 1.44 1.17 -2.28
C CYS A 82 0.88 2.24 -3.21
N ALA A 83 1.73 3.21 -3.54
CA ALA A 83 1.48 4.18 -4.61
C ALA A 83 1.86 3.59 -5.99
N PRO A 84 1.40 4.18 -7.11
CA PRO A 84 1.79 3.71 -8.44
C PRO A 84 3.30 3.78 -8.71
N ASP A 85 3.75 2.94 -9.62
CA ASP A 85 5.14 2.76 -10.07
C ASP A 85 6.10 2.41 -8.92
N SER A 86 5.68 1.51 -8.02
CA SER A 86 6.46 1.12 -6.85
C SER A 86 6.45 -0.40 -6.55
N LYS A 87 5.51 -0.86 -5.72
CA LYS A 87 5.47 -2.17 -5.06
C LYS A 87 4.20 -2.95 -5.39
N GLU A 88 3.56 -2.68 -6.52
CA GLU A 88 2.24 -3.23 -6.86
C GLU A 88 2.22 -4.75 -6.91
N HIS A 89 3.34 -5.37 -7.28
CA HIS A 89 3.48 -6.82 -7.37
C HIS A 89 3.55 -7.53 -6.01
N GLU A 90 3.77 -6.79 -4.92
CA GLU A 90 3.93 -7.28 -3.55
C GLU A 90 3.00 -6.55 -2.56
N SER A 91 1.93 -5.92 -3.08
CA SER A 91 0.98 -5.12 -2.29
C SER A 91 -0.45 -5.61 -2.41
N LEU A 92 -1.20 -5.53 -1.31
CA LEU A 92 -2.64 -5.89 -1.31
C LEU A 92 -3.52 -4.83 -2.01
N VAL A 93 -3.10 -3.57 -1.99
CA VAL A 93 -3.82 -2.42 -2.54
C VAL A 93 -2.86 -1.49 -3.27
N LEU A 94 -3.23 -1.09 -4.48
CA LEU A 94 -2.68 0.05 -5.20
C LEU A 94 -3.61 1.25 -5.02
N ALA A 95 -3.10 2.35 -4.50
CA ALA A 95 -3.86 3.58 -4.28
C ALA A 95 -3.21 4.78 -4.99
N GLU A 96 -3.98 5.52 -5.79
CA GLU A 96 -3.52 6.73 -6.48
C GLU A 96 -3.50 7.96 -5.54
N VAL A 97 -2.80 7.84 -4.42
CA VAL A 97 -2.58 8.91 -3.44
C VAL A 97 -1.10 9.00 -3.06
N LEU A 98 -0.63 10.20 -2.72
CA LEU A 98 0.72 10.35 -2.20
C LEU A 98 0.78 9.93 -0.73
N PRO A 99 1.80 9.16 -0.30
CA PRO A 99 2.06 8.86 1.11
C PRO A 99 2.06 10.09 2.02
N SER A 100 2.60 11.23 1.56
CA SER A 100 2.60 12.50 2.30
C SER A 100 1.19 13.11 2.44
N HIS A 101 0.27 12.84 1.51
CA HIS A 101 -1.13 13.24 1.67
C HIS A 101 -1.80 12.45 2.80
N VAL A 102 -1.52 11.14 2.87
CA VAL A 102 -2.00 10.29 3.98
C VAL A 102 -1.40 10.77 5.29
N HIS A 103 -0.09 11.05 5.35
CA HIS A 103 0.55 11.64 6.52
C HIS A 103 -0.18 12.91 6.99
N ALA A 104 -0.41 13.88 6.10
CA ALA A 104 -1.11 15.12 6.44
C ALA A 104 -2.53 14.87 6.96
N ALA A 105 -3.23 13.87 6.41
CA ALA A 105 -4.54 13.45 6.88
C ALA A 105 -4.53 12.91 8.31
N MET A 106 -3.51 12.10 8.64
CA MET A 106 -3.30 11.56 9.99
C MET A 106 -3.08 12.70 11.00
N LEU A 107 -2.29 13.71 10.65
CA LEU A 107 -2.13 14.91 11.50
C LEU A 107 -3.46 15.64 11.72
N MET A 108 -4.33 15.70 10.72
CA MET A 108 -5.60 16.40 10.82
C MET A 108 -6.66 15.69 11.67
N ILE A 109 -6.52 14.38 11.89
CA ILE A 109 -7.32 13.65 12.88
C ILE A 109 -6.68 13.64 14.28
N GLY A 110 -5.63 14.45 14.49
CA GLY A 110 -5.02 14.70 15.80
C GLY A 110 -3.90 13.75 16.20
N LEU A 111 -3.38 12.94 15.26
CA LEU A 111 -2.29 12.03 15.54
C LEU A 111 -0.93 12.70 15.39
N GLU A 112 0.03 12.29 16.22
CA GLU A 112 1.44 12.65 16.08
C GLU A 112 2.21 11.51 15.38
N PRO A 113 3.09 11.83 14.43
CA PRO A 113 3.92 10.83 13.78
C PRO A 113 4.99 10.33 14.77
N GLY A 114 5.24 9.03 14.76
CA GLY A 114 6.42 8.49 15.43
C GLY A 114 7.61 8.36 14.47
N SER A 115 8.08 7.13 14.29
CA SER A 115 9.18 6.82 13.37
C SER A 115 9.06 5.40 12.86
N PRO A 116 9.41 5.12 11.59
CA PRO A 116 9.50 3.76 11.09
C PRO A 116 10.48 2.92 11.93
N GLY A 117 10.25 1.61 11.95
CA GLY A 117 11.18 0.68 12.58
C GLY A 117 12.50 0.58 11.81
N GLY A 118 13.38 -0.30 12.27
CA GLY A 118 14.60 -0.61 11.55
C GLY A 118 15.55 -1.47 12.35
N TRP A 119 16.83 -1.36 12.02
CA TRP A 119 17.88 -2.12 12.68
C TRP A 119 19.04 -1.22 13.09
N SER A 120 19.56 -1.44 14.29
CA SER A 120 20.81 -0.88 14.79
C SER A 120 21.93 -1.92 14.73
N PHE A 121 23.18 -1.46 14.71
CA PHE A 121 24.34 -2.33 14.86
C PHE A 121 24.89 -2.18 16.28
N GLU A 122 24.62 -3.16 17.14
CA GLU A 122 24.98 -3.17 18.55
C GLU A 122 25.91 -4.35 18.81
N SER A 123 27.13 -4.08 19.32
CA SER A 123 28.10 -5.14 19.64
C SER A 123 28.32 -6.15 18.51
N GLU A 124 28.44 -5.65 17.27
CA GLU A 124 28.60 -6.44 16.05
C GLU A 124 27.39 -7.29 15.63
N GLN A 125 26.21 -7.02 16.21
CA GLN A 125 24.96 -7.70 15.89
C GLN A 125 23.94 -6.71 15.34
N LEU A 126 23.14 -7.18 14.38
CA LEU A 126 22.01 -6.43 13.84
C LEU A 126 20.81 -6.63 14.79
N VAL A 127 20.38 -5.56 15.47
CA VAL A 127 19.29 -5.60 16.46
C VAL A 127 18.09 -4.83 15.92
N PRO A 128 16.90 -5.43 15.82
CA PRO A 128 15.71 -4.70 15.38
C PRO A 128 15.22 -3.74 16.47
N TYR A 129 14.81 -2.54 16.07
CA TYR A 129 14.04 -1.62 16.91
C TYR A 129 12.65 -1.37 16.29
N PRO A 130 11.58 -1.37 17.11
CA PRO A 130 10.20 -1.29 16.62
C PRO A 130 9.87 0.08 16.03
N ALA A 131 8.82 0.13 15.22
CA ALA A 131 8.21 1.41 14.83
C ALA A 131 7.53 2.05 16.05
N THR A 132 7.52 3.38 16.08
CA THR A 132 6.86 4.17 17.13
C THR A 132 5.76 5.03 16.55
N GLY A 133 4.84 5.50 17.39
CA GLY A 133 3.74 6.38 17.00
C GLY A 133 2.42 5.94 17.61
N ALA A 134 1.34 6.62 17.22
CA ALA A 134 0.01 6.24 17.67
C ALA A 134 -0.46 4.94 17.01
N ASP A 135 -1.05 4.05 17.81
CA ASP A 135 -1.77 2.88 17.34
C ASP A 135 -3.08 3.29 16.64
N ILE A 136 -3.33 2.72 15.47
CA ILE A 136 -4.51 3.02 14.64
C ILE A 136 -5.31 1.76 14.33
N ALA A 137 -6.58 1.94 13.98
CA ALA A 137 -7.38 0.88 13.38
C ALA A 137 -7.31 1.03 11.84
N LEU A 138 -6.99 -0.06 11.15
CA LEU A 138 -6.94 -0.13 9.70
C LEU A 138 -8.00 -1.13 9.21
N ARG A 139 -8.82 -0.71 8.25
CA ARG A 139 -9.80 -1.57 7.59
C ARG A 139 -9.75 -1.36 6.08
N ILE A 140 -9.87 -2.46 5.34
CA ILE A 140 -10.18 -2.43 3.92
C ILE A 140 -11.66 -2.76 3.76
N GLU A 141 -12.39 -1.85 3.12
CA GLU A 141 -13.80 -2.02 2.82
C GLU A 141 -14.00 -2.26 1.33
N TYR A 142 -14.80 -3.26 0.96
CA TYR A 142 -15.11 -3.59 -0.42
C TYR A 142 -16.44 -4.30 -0.53
N GLU A 143 -17.00 -4.34 -1.73
CA GLU A 143 -18.19 -5.12 -2.04
C GLU A 143 -17.76 -6.55 -2.43
N ASP A 144 -18.29 -7.55 -1.74
CA ASP A 144 -18.02 -8.95 -2.04
C ASP A 144 -18.79 -9.42 -3.30
N GLY A 145 -18.56 -10.67 -3.71
CA GLY A 145 -19.24 -11.25 -4.88
C GLY A 145 -20.76 -11.37 -4.76
N ALA A 146 -21.33 -11.16 -3.56
CA ALA A 146 -22.76 -11.16 -3.29
C ALA A 146 -23.36 -9.75 -3.20
N GLY A 147 -22.55 -8.69 -3.38
CA GLY A 147 -22.99 -7.30 -3.27
C GLY A 147 -23.01 -6.77 -1.84
N VAL A 148 -22.40 -7.49 -0.88
CA VAL A 148 -22.36 -7.09 0.53
C VAL A 148 -21.08 -6.31 0.78
N VAL A 149 -21.21 -5.13 1.40
CA VAL A 149 -20.05 -4.38 1.87
C VAL A 149 -19.46 -5.08 3.09
N VAL A 150 -18.22 -5.54 2.95
CA VAL A 150 -17.43 -6.13 4.03
C VAL A 150 -16.31 -5.19 4.44
N ALA A 151 -15.88 -5.28 5.68
CA ALA A 151 -14.79 -4.50 6.25
C ALA A 151 -13.87 -5.43 7.05
N VAL A 152 -12.59 -5.47 6.70
CA VAL A 152 -11.62 -6.43 7.27
C VAL A 152 -10.30 -5.75 7.62
N ASP A 153 -9.61 -6.27 8.62
CA ASP A 153 -8.21 -5.87 8.88
C ASP A 153 -7.31 -6.58 7.85
N PRO A 154 -6.52 -5.84 7.05
CA PRO A 154 -5.65 -6.45 6.05
C PRO A 154 -4.59 -7.40 6.63
N ALA A 155 -4.29 -7.35 7.93
CA ALA A 155 -3.42 -8.35 8.57
C ALA A 155 -4.02 -9.78 8.52
N GLN A 156 -5.33 -9.91 8.29
CA GLN A 156 -5.99 -11.19 8.06
C GLN A 156 -5.76 -11.74 6.65
N TRP A 157 -5.33 -10.91 5.70
CA TRP A 157 -5.06 -11.29 4.31
C TRP A 157 -3.61 -11.71 4.06
N VAL A 158 -2.78 -11.68 5.09
CA VAL A 158 -1.34 -11.97 4.98
C VAL A 158 -1.05 -13.20 5.81
N LEU A 159 -0.49 -14.22 5.18
CA LEU A 159 -0.08 -15.47 5.83
C LEU A 159 1.43 -15.59 5.82
N ARG A 160 2.01 -16.14 6.88
CA ARG A 160 3.41 -16.54 6.86
C ARG A 160 3.55 -17.83 6.05
N ALA A 161 4.38 -17.81 5.02
CA ALA A 161 4.50 -18.92 4.06
C ALA A 161 4.97 -20.24 4.68
N LEU A 162 5.61 -20.20 5.85
CA LEU A 162 6.14 -21.38 6.53
C LEU A 162 5.03 -22.25 7.16
N ASP A 163 4.01 -21.61 7.73
CA ASP A 163 3.04 -22.28 8.62
C ASP A 163 1.61 -21.72 8.52
N ASP A 164 1.34 -20.89 7.53
CA ASP A 164 0.05 -20.27 7.24
C ASP A 164 -0.52 -19.46 8.42
N VAL A 165 0.33 -19.04 9.37
CA VAL A 165 -0.10 -18.18 10.48
C VAL A 165 -0.40 -16.78 9.94
N PRO A 166 -1.61 -16.23 10.15
CA PRO A 166 -1.93 -14.88 9.72
C PRO A 166 -1.08 -13.82 10.43
N LEU A 167 -0.75 -12.73 9.74
CA LEU A 167 -0.07 -11.57 10.35
C LEU A 167 -0.85 -11.05 11.56
N ALA A 168 -2.19 -11.05 11.49
CA ALA A 168 -3.08 -10.67 12.58
C ALA A 168 -2.89 -11.48 13.88
N ASN A 169 -2.29 -12.66 13.80
CA ASN A 169 -1.99 -13.52 14.94
C ASN A 169 -0.55 -13.36 15.45
N THR A 170 0.22 -12.42 14.89
CA THR A 170 1.57 -12.10 15.35
C THR A 170 1.58 -10.91 16.30
N VAL A 171 2.71 -10.70 16.96
CA VAL A 171 2.91 -9.52 17.80
C VAL A 171 3.03 -8.29 16.90
N GLY A 172 2.15 -7.32 17.11
CA GLY A 172 2.21 -6.01 16.48
C GLY A 172 0.82 -5.40 16.27
N SER A 173 0.84 -4.19 15.76
CA SER A 173 -0.31 -3.32 15.52
C SER A 173 0.01 -2.38 14.36
N TRP A 174 -1.02 -1.85 13.72
CA TRP A 174 -0.85 -0.75 12.78
C TRP A 174 -0.52 0.54 13.53
N THR A 175 0.58 1.19 13.17
CA THR A 175 1.13 2.35 13.86
C THR A 175 1.40 3.48 12.88
N PHE A 176 0.98 4.70 13.23
CA PHE A 176 1.30 5.88 12.44
C PHE A 176 2.76 6.31 12.66
N ALA A 177 3.64 5.75 11.81
CA ALA A 177 5.09 5.92 11.89
C ALA A 177 5.58 7.22 11.25
N GLY A 178 4.87 7.74 10.25
CA GLY A 178 5.09 9.07 9.72
C GLY A 178 6.23 9.24 8.70
N SER A 179 7.08 8.24 8.42
CA SER A 179 8.26 8.39 7.53
C SER A 179 9.27 9.49 7.94
N TRP A 180 10.14 9.92 7.02
CA TRP A 180 11.20 10.92 7.26
C TRP A 180 11.54 11.74 6.01
N GLU A 181 12.21 12.88 6.20
CA GLU A 181 12.65 13.77 5.13
C GLU A 181 14.01 13.34 4.55
N MET A 182 14.03 12.96 3.27
CA MET A 182 15.22 12.57 2.53
C MET A 182 15.86 13.76 1.81
N ASN A 183 17.15 13.99 2.06
CA ASN A 183 17.92 14.99 1.32
C ASN A 183 18.18 14.51 -0.12
N THR A 184 17.88 15.35 -1.11
CA THR A 184 18.20 15.03 -2.51
C THR A 184 19.45 15.75 -3.00
N LEU A 185 20.21 15.11 -3.90
CA LEU A 185 21.36 15.71 -4.59
C LEU A 185 20.95 16.69 -5.71
N ALA A 186 19.67 17.04 -5.81
CA ALA A 186 19.16 17.93 -6.85
C ALA A 186 19.75 19.34 -6.73
N PRO A 187 19.81 20.14 -7.82
CA PRO A 187 20.50 21.45 -7.87
C PRO A 187 19.98 22.53 -6.90
N ARG A 188 18.98 22.23 -6.07
CA ARG A 188 18.35 23.13 -5.09
C ARG A 188 18.28 22.57 -3.67
N SER A 189 18.93 21.44 -3.36
CA SER A 189 18.87 20.82 -2.01
C SER A 189 17.43 20.70 -1.46
N ALA A 190 16.49 20.28 -2.30
CA ALA A 190 15.12 20.04 -1.86
C ALA A 190 15.07 18.72 -1.06
N THR A 191 14.38 18.70 0.07
CA THR A 191 14.03 17.45 0.74
C THR A 191 12.86 16.80 0.01
N ARG A 192 12.75 15.48 0.12
CA ARG A 192 11.59 14.70 -0.30
C ARG A 192 11.14 13.82 0.86
N TYR A 193 9.85 13.73 1.08
CA TYR A 193 9.29 12.74 1.99
C TYR A 193 9.64 11.33 1.50
N ALA A 194 10.31 10.53 2.33
CA ALA A 194 10.91 9.26 1.89
C ALA A 194 9.86 8.28 1.35
N ALA A 195 8.72 8.16 2.02
CA ALA A 195 7.62 7.31 1.54
C ALA A 195 7.13 7.74 0.15
N ASP A 196 7.08 9.04 -0.18
CA ASP A 196 6.66 9.52 -1.51
C ASP A 196 7.65 9.06 -2.60
N ALA A 197 8.93 8.91 -2.27
CA ALA A 197 9.93 8.43 -3.20
C ALA A 197 9.85 6.92 -3.42
N GLU A 198 9.43 6.16 -2.42
CA GLU A 198 9.38 4.69 -2.44
C GLU A 198 7.98 4.11 -2.71
N GLY A 199 6.94 4.93 -2.61
CA GLY A 199 5.53 4.51 -2.72
C GLY A 199 5.00 3.73 -1.51
N ALA A 200 5.68 3.78 -0.35
CA ALA A 200 5.35 2.99 0.84
C ALA A 200 4.28 3.68 1.72
N ILE A 201 2.99 3.51 1.38
CA ILE A 201 1.89 4.11 2.16
C ILE A 201 1.69 3.32 3.47
N ILE A 202 1.42 2.01 3.35
CA ILE A 202 1.22 1.11 4.48
C ILE A 202 2.00 -0.18 4.24
N SER A 203 3.03 -0.43 5.06
CA SER A 203 3.86 -1.63 4.98
C SER A 203 3.88 -2.36 6.31
N PHE A 204 3.96 -3.69 6.27
CA PHE A 204 4.10 -4.50 7.49
C PHE A 204 5.48 -5.12 7.62
N VAL A 205 6.22 -5.31 6.52
CA VAL A 205 7.67 -5.43 6.60
C VAL A 205 8.29 -4.04 6.70
N CYS A 206 9.42 -3.97 7.38
CA CYS A 206 10.11 -2.73 7.67
C CYS A 206 11.07 -2.39 6.53
N PHE A 207 10.63 -1.53 5.60
CA PHE A 207 11.53 -0.87 4.65
C PHE A 207 12.20 0.36 5.27
N GLY A 208 11.62 0.89 6.35
CA GLY A 208 12.16 2.03 7.10
C GLY A 208 11.73 3.39 6.54
N SER A 209 10.77 3.41 5.61
CA SER A 209 10.24 4.64 5.01
C SER A 209 8.72 4.74 5.07
N GLU A 210 8.00 3.68 5.42
CA GLU A 210 6.54 3.63 5.40
C GLU A 210 5.84 4.69 6.28
N THR A 211 4.73 5.26 5.78
CA THR A 211 3.91 6.23 6.54
C THR A 211 3.17 5.56 7.69
N ILE A 212 2.61 4.36 7.46
CA ILE A 212 1.99 3.51 8.48
C ILE A 212 2.74 2.19 8.47
N ALA A 213 3.24 1.79 9.64
CA ALA A 213 4.04 0.59 9.82
C ALA A 213 3.30 -0.44 10.66
N TRP A 214 3.74 -1.70 10.56
CA TRP A 214 3.53 -2.67 11.63
C TRP A 214 4.51 -2.38 12.77
N SER A 215 4.02 -2.34 14.02
CA SER A 215 4.84 -1.93 15.16
C SER A 215 6.05 -2.83 15.44
N THR A 216 5.96 -4.12 15.10
CA THR A 216 7.09 -5.04 15.20
C THR A 216 7.89 -5.08 13.91
N THR A 217 9.21 -4.98 14.02
CA THR A 217 10.14 -4.97 12.88
C THR A 217 10.24 -6.35 12.25
N LEU A 218 9.62 -6.49 11.07
CA LEU A 218 9.75 -7.67 10.22
C LEU A 218 10.69 -7.37 9.06
N SER A 219 11.66 -8.25 8.80
CA SER A 219 12.64 -8.04 7.73
C SER A 219 12.05 -8.37 6.35
N PRO A 220 12.29 -7.54 5.32
CA PRO A 220 12.01 -7.89 3.93
C PRO A 220 13.03 -8.90 3.37
N ASP A 221 14.18 -9.10 4.05
CA ASP A 221 15.17 -10.09 3.63
C ASP A 221 14.76 -11.49 4.09
N SER A 222 14.30 -12.32 3.15
CA SER A 222 13.93 -13.72 3.39
C SER A 222 15.05 -14.61 3.97
N THR A 223 16.31 -14.18 3.94
CA THR A 223 17.43 -14.91 4.57
C THR A 223 17.49 -14.70 6.08
N VAL A 224 16.85 -13.64 6.59
CA VAL A 224 16.83 -13.26 8.00
C VAL A 224 15.40 -13.27 8.58
N GLY A 225 14.42 -12.88 7.77
CA GLY A 225 13.01 -12.76 8.12
C GLY A 225 12.12 -13.88 7.60
N SER A 226 10.84 -13.82 8.00
CA SER A 226 9.81 -14.71 7.45
C SER A 226 9.34 -14.20 6.08
N VAL A 227 9.03 -15.13 5.17
CA VAL A 227 8.34 -14.82 3.92
C VAL A 227 6.83 -14.77 4.18
N TRP A 228 6.18 -13.77 3.62
CA TRP A 228 4.75 -13.53 3.75
C TRP A 228 4.08 -13.61 2.40
N ILE A 229 2.88 -14.19 2.36
CA ILE A 229 2.10 -14.41 1.14
C ILE A 229 0.67 -13.90 1.32
N ALA A 230 0.06 -13.50 0.22
CA ALA A 230 -1.38 -13.19 0.20
C ALA A 230 -2.19 -14.46 0.49
N ASP A 231 -3.17 -14.38 1.39
CA ASP A 231 -4.17 -15.43 1.56
C ASP A 231 -5.06 -15.49 0.30
N PRO A 232 -4.96 -16.55 -0.51
CA PRO A 232 -5.69 -16.64 -1.77
C PRO A 232 -7.21 -16.72 -1.59
N TYR A 233 -7.69 -17.09 -0.40
CA TYR A 233 -9.13 -17.22 -0.13
C TYR A 233 -9.74 -15.95 0.45
N SER A 234 -8.93 -15.11 1.09
CA SER A 234 -9.41 -13.88 1.73
C SER A 234 -9.21 -12.64 0.86
N VAL A 235 -8.15 -12.60 0.05
CA VAL A 235 -7.89 -11.47 -0.86
C VAL A 235 -8.91 -11.49 -2.01
N PRO A 236 -9.63 -10.37 -2.27
CA PRO A 236 -10.60 -10.32 -3.35
C PRO A 236 -9.92 -10.37 -4.73
N PRO A 237 -10.66 -10.66 -5.81
CA PRO A 237 -10.09 -10.74 -7.16
C PRO A 237 -9.34 -9.46 -7.57
N MET A 238 -8.31 -9.63 -8.41
CA MET A 238 -7.57 -8.50 -8.99
C MET A 238 -8.52 -7.48 -9.65
N GLY A 239 -8.26 -6.20 -9.44
CA GLY A 239 -9.09 -5.09 -9.92
C GLY A 239 -10.31 -4.79 -9.05
N THR A 240 -10.56 -5.55 -7.97
CA THR A 240 -11.60 -5.20 -7.00
C THR A 240 -11.32 -3.84 -6.41
N ARG A 241 -12.32 -2.94 -6.47
CA ARG A 241 -12.26 -1.62 -5.86
C ARG A 241 -12.41 -1.73 -4.36
N VAL A 242 -11.56 -1.02 -3.65
CA VAL A 242 -11.53 -1.01 -2.19
C VAL A 242 -11.48 0.42 -1.66
N ARG A 243 -11.91 0.59 -0.41
CA ARG A 243 -11.62 1.78 0.39
C ARG A 243 -10.69 1.39 1.53
N VAL A 244 -9.61 2.14 1.68
CA VAL A 244 -8.76 2.05 2.85
C VAL A 244 -9.30 3.03 3.88
N VAL A 245 -9.68 2.53 5.04
CA VAL A 245 -10.26 3.29 6.14
C VAL A 245 -9.31 3.20 7.33
N ILE A 246 -8.80 4.34 7.74
CA ILE A 246 -7.94 4.49 8.91
C ILE A 246 -8.71 5.28 9.95
N SER A 247 -8.72 4.82 11.20
CA SER A 247 -9.32 5.57 12.29
C SER A 247 -8.48 5.50 13.55
N LEU A 248 -8.74 6.41 14.49
CA LEU A 248 -8.28 6.27 15.86
C LEU A 248 -8.67 4.89 16.40
N LYS A 249 -7.76 4.23 17.12
CA LYS A 249 -8.06 3.00 17.85
C LYS A 249 -8.88 3.40 19.09
N GLU A 250 -9.95 2.66 19.41
CA GLU A 250 -10.73 2.93 20.61
C GLU A 250 -9.80 2.82 21.84
N GLY A 251 -9.60 3.94 22.56
CA GLY A 251 -8.72 4.04 23.72
C GLY A 251 -7.53 5.00 23.59
N THR A 252 -7.27 5.61 22.42
CA THR A 252 -6.10 6.50 22.22
C THR A 252 -6.38 7.99 22.50
N ILE A 253 -7.34 8.32 23.36
CA ILE A 253 -7.45 9.67 23.91
C ILE A 253 -6.76 9.63 25.26
N ASP A 254 -5.47 9.95 25.27
CA ASP A 254 -4.80 10.35 26.50
C ASP A 254 -5.39 11.71 26.94
N ASP A 255 -5.90 11.76 28.17
CA ASP A 255 -6.35 12.98 28.87
C ASP A 255 -5.21 13.99 29.08
#